data_AF-A0A520U404-F1
#
_entry.id   AF-A0A520U404-F1
#
_cell.length_a   1.000
_cell.length_b   1.000
_cell.length_c   1.000
_cell.angle_alpha   90.00
_cell.angle_beta   90.00
_cell.angle_gamma   90.00
#
_symmetry.space_group_name_H-M   'P 1'
#
loop_
_entity.id
_entity.type
_entity.pdbx_description
1 polymer ?
#
loop_
_entity_poly.entity_id
_entity_poly.type
_entity_poly.pdbx_seq_one_letter_code
_entity_poly.pdbx_strand_id
1 'polypeptide(L)'
;MNETSIDDVTDRHQPRLLYVYDFLNMWTFLVELADIAEPDPNQTYPNLMFSHGNLPDEAPEKEFIAEGKETDDGLYDDDLDSENYGDLDFNENWN
;
A
#
# COMPACT_ATOMS: atom_id res chain seq x y z
N MET A 1 9.35 6.25 8.39
CA MET A 1 10.60 6.45 7.61
C MET A 1 11.63 7.34 8.33
N ASN A 2 11.58 7.52 9.66
CA ASN A 2 12.68 8.19 10.37
C ASN A 2 13.83 7.20 10.68
N GLU A 3 13.48 5.92 10.83
CA GLU A 3 14.40 4.85 11.27
C GLU A 3 14.77 3.87 10.15
N THR A 4 14.22 4.06 8.95
CA THR A 4 14.45 3.17 7.79
C THR A 4 15.06 4.00 6.69
N SER A 5 16.26 3.64 6.24
CA SER A 5 16.91 4.31 5.13
C SER A 5 16.42 3.77 3.79
N ILE A 6 16.71 4.48 2.70
CA ILE A 6 16.25 4.08 1.36
C ILE A 6 16.96 2.79 0.92
N ASP A 7 18.24 2.63 1.26
CA ASP A 7 19.03 1.44 0.93
C ASP A 7 18.60 0.17 1.69
N ASP A 8 17.82 0.29 2.77
CA ASP A 8 17.22 -0.87 3.44
C ASP A 8 16.04 -1.47 2.66
N VAL A 9 15.38 -0.68 1.81
CA VAL A 9 14.11 -1.06 1.16
C VAL A 9 14.20 -1.20 -0.35
N THR A 10 15.24 -0.65 -0.99
CA THR A 10 15.47 -0.77 -2.44
C THR A 10 16.94 -0.97 -2.74
N ASP A 11 17.19 -1.89 -3.68
CA ASP A 11 18.53 -2.22 -4.18
C ASP A 11 18.46 -2.65 -5.66
N ARG A 12 19.59 -3.08 -6.23
CA ARG A 12 19.64 -3.51 -7.64
C ARG A 12 18.79 -4.75 -7.97
N HIS A 13 18.47 -5.58 -6.98
CA HIS A 13 17.63 -6.78 -7.11
C HIS A 13 16.14 -6.43 -6.90
N GLN A 14 15.85 -5.43 -6.05
CA GLN A 14 14.51 -4.89 -5.82
C GLN A 14 14.44 -3.37 -6.07
N PRO A 15 14.47 -2.92 -7.34
CA PRO A 15 14.59 -1.50 -7.67
C PRO A 15 13.28 -0.72 -7.60
N ARG A 16 12.13 -1.39 -7.54
CA ARG A 16 10.80 -0.77 -7.69
C ARG A 16 10.04 -0.73 -6.37
N LEU A 17 9.42 0.41 -6.10
CA LEU A 17 8.62 0.69 -4.92
C LEU A 17 7.30 1.35 -5.32
N LEU A 18 6.25 1.09 -4.55
CA LEU A 18 5.01 1.86 -4.61
C LEU A 18 4.98 2.81 -3.41
N TYR A 19 5.02 4.10 -3.68
CA TYR A 19 4.81 5.13 -2.67
C TYR A 19 3.36 5.55 -2.69
N VAL A 20 2.62 5.20 -1.63
CA VAL A 20 1.22 5.61 -1.45
C VAL A 20 1.18 6.80 -0.50
N TYR A 21 0.69 7.91 -1.01
CA TYR A 21 0.46 9.14 -0.26
C TYR A 21 -1.04 9.35 -0.06
N ASP A 22 -1.42 9.85 1.12
CA ASP A 22 -2.81 10.07 1.54
C ASP A 22 -3.64 8.77 1.58
N PHE A 23 -4.06 8.34 2.78
CA PHE A 23 -4.79 7.09 2.95
C PHE A 23 -6.23 7.13 2.42
N LEU A 24 -6.82 8.32 2.22
CA LEU A 24 -8.17 8.45 1.66
C LEU A 24 -8.13 8.38 0.14
N ASN A 25 -7.27 9.19 -0.47
CA ASN A 25 -7.16 9.30 -1.93
C ASN A 25 -6.24 8.23 -2.54
N MET A 26 -5.44 7.55 -1.71
CA MET A 26 -4.53 6.47 -2.10
C MET A 26 -3.66 6.81 -3.30
N TRP A 27 -3.14 8.05 -3.34
CA TRP A 27 -2.37 8.56 -4.46
C TRP A 27 -1.07 7.77 -4.56
N THR A 28 -0.93 7.01 -5.65
CA THR A 28 0.13 6.02 -5.78
C THR A 28 1.15 6.44 -6.83
N PHE A 29 2.41 6.42 -6.43
CA PHE A 29 3.55 6.72 -7.28
C PHE A 29 4.40 5.47 -7.43
N LEU A 30 4.71 5.10 -8.67
CA LEU A 30 5.75 4.13 -8.95
C LEU A 30 7.11 4.83 -8.85
N VAL A 31 7.93 4.39 -7.89
CA VAL A 31 9.30 4.87 -7.70
C VAL A 31 10.25 3.77 -8.11
N GLU A 32 11.21 4.08 -8.97
CA GLU A 32 12.19 3.13 -9.46
C GLU A 32 13.61 3.65 -9.25
N LEU A 33 14.48 2.78 -8.74
CA LEU A 33 15.90 3.02 -8.60
C LEU A 33 16.57 2.90 -9.97
N ALA A 34 16.94 4.05 -10.54
CA ALA A 34 17.60 4.10 -11.84
C ALA A 34 19.07 3.64 -11.79
N ASP A 35 19.84 4.15 -10.83
CA ASP A 35 21.23 3.73 -10.62
C ASP A 35 21.72 4.09 -9.20
N ILE A 36 22.81 3.43 -8.77
CA ILE A 36 23.56 3.74 -7.55
C ILE A 36 24.97 4.17 -7.97
N ALA A 37 25.31 5.42 -7.71
CA ALA A 37 26.59 6.03 -8.08
C ALA A 37 27.20 6.79 -6.89
N GLU A 38 28.50 7.11 -6.99
CA GLU A 38 29.18 7.97 -6.02
C GLU A 38 28.64 9.41 -6.10
N PRO A 39 28.53 10.12 -4.96
CA PRO A 39 28.05 11.49 -4.94
C PRO A 39 29.05 12.43 -5.63
N ASP A 40 28.56 13.30 -6.51
CA ASP A 40 29.40 14.34 -7.14
C ASP A 40 29.63 15.48 -6.13
N PRO A 41 30.89 15.81 -5.77
CA PRO A 41 31.20 16.86 -4.82
C PRO A 41 30.78 18.27 -5.27
N ASN A 42 30.52 18.47 -6.57
CA ASN A 42 30.06 19.75 -7.11
C ASN A 42 28.52 19.83 -7.18
N GLN A 43 27.81 18.75 -6.85
CA GLN A 43 26.37 18.67 -6.93
C GLN A 43 25.74 18.76 -5.54
N THR A 44 24.76 19.65 -5.40
CA THR A 44 23.87 19.63 -4.23
C THR A 44 22.70 18.70 -4.50
N TYR A 45 22.37 17.86 -3.53
CA TYR A 45 21.25 16.92 -3.56
C TYR A 45 20.13 17.36 -2.60
N PRO A 46 18.86 16.98 -2.87
CA PRO A 46 18.37 16.25 -4.06
C PRO A 46 18.40 17.13 -5.33
N ASN A 47 18.63 16.51 -6.50
CA ASN A 47 18.64 17.19 -7.79
C ASN A 47 17.58 16.58 -8.74
N LEU A 48 16.79 17.44 -9.38
CA LEU A 48 15.87 17.08 -10.46
C LEU A 48 16.61 17.06 -11.80
N MET A 49 16.92 15.87 -12.30
CA MET A 49 17.61 15.70 -13.59
C MET A 49 16.70 15.93 -14.79
N PHE A 50 15.46 15.46 -14.70
CA PHE A 50 14.49 15.52 -15.79
C PHE A 50 13.07 15.42 -15.25
N SER A 51 12.14 16.13 -15.87
CA SER A 51 10.71 16.00 -15.63
C SER A 51 9.96 16.03 -16.96
N HIS A 52 8.89 15.25 -17.04
CA HIS A 52 8.02 15.20 -18.21
C HIS A 52 6.57 14.99 -17.78
N GLY A 53 5.65 15.55 -18.57
CA GLY A 53 4.22 15.55 -18.26
C GLY A 53 3.83 16.63 -17.25
N ASN A 54 2.55 16.65 -16.92
CA ASN A 54 1.99 17.51 -15.88
C ASN A 54 1.42 16.61 -14.78
N LEU A 55 1.68 16.96 -13.52
CA LEU A 55 1.02 16.31 -12.40
C LEU A 55 -0.48 16.67 -12.44
N PRO A 56 -1.40 15.70 -12.33
CA PRO A 56 -2.82 16.00 -12.22
C PRO A 56 -3.12 16.72 -10.89
N ASP A 57 -4.13 17.59 -10.91
CA ASP A 57 -4.56 18.34 -9.72
C ASP A 57 -5.18 17.44 -8.64
N GLU A 58 -5.76 16.31 -9.05
CA GLU A 58 -6.41 15.33 -8.17
C GLU A 58 -5.86 13.92 -8.41
N ALA A 59 -5.92 13.08 -7.36
CA ALA A 59 -5.51 11.69 -7.46
C ALA A 59 -6.43 10.94 -8.44
N PRO A 60 -5.89 10.07 -9.31
CA PRO A 60 -6.70 9.25 -10.21
C PRO A 60 -7.66 8.34 -9.42
N GLU A 61 -8.86 8.10 -9.95
CA GLU A 61 -9.79 7.12 -9.37
C GLU A 61 -9.16 5.72 -9.39
N LYS A 62 -9.14 5.06 -8.23
CA LYS A 62 -8.72 3.66 -8.11
C LYS A 62 -9.92 2.74 -8.25
N GLU A 63 -9.96 1.98 -9.33
CA GLU A 63 -10.84 0.82 -9.44
C GLU A 63 -10.16 -0.40 -8.80
N PHE A 64 -10.64 -0.84 -7.64
CA PHE A 64 -10.21 -2.10 -7.04
C PHE A 64 -10.93 -3.26 -7.74
N ILE A 65 -10.34 -3.73 -8.83
CA ILE A 65 -10.82 -4.94 -9.50
C ILE A 65 -10.17 -6.11 -8.79
N ALA A 66 -10.94 -6.78 -7.92
CA ALA A 66 -10.53 -8.06 -7.37
C ALA A 66 -10.57 -9.11 -8.49
N GLU A 67 -9.41 -9.49 -9.05
CA GLU A 67 -9.28 -10.71 -9.85
C GLU A 67 -9.44 -11.91 -8.92
N GLY A 68 -10.70 -12.28 -8.66
CA GLY A 68 -11.04 -13.35 -7.72
C GLY A 68 -12.34 -13.11 -6.97
N LYS A 69 -13.43 -12.79 -7.66
CA LYS A 69 -14.76 -13.25 -7.24
C LYS A 69 -15.11 -14.48 -8.08
N GLU A 70 -14.37 -15.56 -7.90
CA GLU A 70 -15.08 -16.83 -7.87
C GLU A 70 -15.84 -16.78 -6.54
N THR A 71 -17.11 -16.40 -6.64
CA THR A 71 -18.19 -16.82 -5.74
C THR A 71 -17.72 -17.65 -4.55
N ASP A 72 -17.37 -16.97 -3.46
CA ASP A 72 -17.54 -17.51 -2.12
C ASP A 72 -18.74 -16.78 -1.49
N ASP A 73 -19.87 -16.88 -2.19
CA ASP A 73 -21.21 -16.63 -1.70
C ASP A 73 -21.72 -17.81 -0.83
N GLY A 74 -20.80 -18.64 -0.31
CA GLY A 74 -21.08 -19.80 0.53
C GLY A 74 -20.58 -19.72 1.98
N LEU A 75 -19.85 -18.67 2.37
CA LEU A 75 -19.38 -18.49 3.76
C LEU A 75 -20.08 -17.36 4.54
N TYR A 76 -21.05 -16.68 3.92
CA TYR A 76 -22.05 -15.93 4.67
C TYR A 76 -23.22 -16.88 4.95
N ASP A 77 -23.03 -17.69 5.97
CA ASP A 77 -24.13 -18.43 6.60
C ASP A 77 -25.18 -17.40 7.03
N ASP A 78 -26.31 -17.39 6.31
CA ASP A 78 -27.50 -16.54 6.54
C ASP A 78 -28.24 -16.97 7.83
N ASP A 79 -27.61 -17.79 8.67
CA ASP A 79 -28.14 -18.32 9.94
C ASP A 79 -27.64 -17.55 11.18
N LEU A 80 -26.89 -16.44 11.02
CA LEU A 80 -26.69 -15.48 12.12
C LEU A 80 -27.90 -14.56 12.26
N ASP A 81 -29.06 -15.17 12.51
CA ASP A 81 -30.25 -14.46 12.93
C ASP A 81 -29.97 -13.78 14.27
N SER A 82 -30.38 -12.51 14.41
CA SER A 82 -30.12 -11.69 15.60
C SER A 82 -30.74 -12.24 16.89
N GLU A 83 -31.47 -13.36 16.81
CA GLU A 83 -32.09 -14.09 17.92
C GLU A 83 -31.21 -15.22 18.48
N ASN A 84 -30.12 -15.62 17.79
CA ASN A 84 -29.24 -16.71 18.24
C ASN A 84 -28.11 -16.28 19.20
N TYR A 85 -28.16 -15.04 19.71
CA TYR A 85 -27.25 -14.57 20.77
C TYR A 85 -27.48 -15.26 22.12
N GLY A 86 -28.59 -16.03 22.28
CA GLY A 86 -28.94 -16.74 23.51
C GLY A 86 -28.22 -18.07 23.74
N ASP A 87 -27.69 -18.70 22.68
CA ASP A 87 -26.98 -19.99 22.75
C ASP A 87 -25.44 -19.84 22.75
N LEU A 88 -24.94 -18.60 22.76
CA LEU A 88 -23.55 -18.32 23.11
C LEU A 88 -23.40 -18.55 24.61
N ASP A 89 -23.18 -19.81 25.00
CA ASP A 89 -22.78 -20.19 26.35
C ASP A 89 -21.43 -19.51 26.65
N PHE A 90 -21.51 -18.27 27.16
CA PHE A 90 -20.42 -17.51 27.75
C PHE A 90 -19.96 -18.25 29.00
N ASN A 91 -19.32 -19.39 28.80
CA ASN A 91 -18.63 -20.09 29.85
C ASN A 91 -17.40 -19.25 30.21
N GLU A 92 -17.57 -18.44 31.26
CA GLU A 92 -16.58 -17.62 31.95
C GLU A 92 -15.36 -18.44 32.39
N ASN A 93 -14.52 -18.83 31.43
CA ASN A 93 -13.22 -19.43 31.70
C ASN A 93 -12.09 -18.47 31.28
N TRP A 94 -12.26 -17.20 31.64
CA TRP A 94 -11.14 -16.27 31.81
C TRP A 94 -10.74 -16.31 33.28
N ASN A 95 -9.86 -17.25 33.60
CA ASN A 95 -9.07 -17.24 34.83
C ASN A 95 -7.60 -17.06 34.44
#